data_AF-A0A3M1LTK7-F1
#
_entry.id   AF-A0A3M1LTK7-F1
#
_cell.length_a   1.000
_cell.length_b   1.000
_cell.length_c   1.000
_cell.angle_alpha   90.00
_cell.angle_beta   90.00
_cell.angle_gamma   90.00
#
_symmetry.space_group_name_H-M   'P 1'
#
loop_
_entity.id
_entity.type
_entity.pdbx_description
1 polymer ?
#
loop_
_entity_poly.entity_id
_entity_poly.type
_entity_poly.pdbx_seq_one_letter_code
_entity_poly.pdbx_strand_id
1 'polypeptide(L)'
;MYSEDELLPINLLQHWRFCQRQCGLLALDNIWQDNVLTTSGMLFHEVVHRPDEERDDGLHIVRGMRIASFRYGITGICDVVEIDDDSGNRNILPIEYKVGAPKRDRSDDVQLCAQALCLEEMMDCTIRHGAFFYGKTRRRLLIELDDALRAETLETIAAVRAMLQSGQLPPARYEPKCLSCSLLDLCQPKAQNTKRLERYMHELYNPPSEGK
;
A
#
# COMPACT_ATOMS: atom_id res chain seq x y z
N MET A 1 -5.16 -0.51 21.38
CA MET A 1 -5.67 -0.97 20.08
C MET A 1 -6.16 0.28 19.36
N TYR A 2 -5.93 0.42 18.06
CA TYR A 2 -6.30 1.62 17.31
C TYR A 2 -7.82 1.71 17.16
N SER A 3 -8.37 2.91 17.00
CA SER A 3 -9.76 3.14 16.60
C SER A 3 -9.90 3.13 15.06
N GLU A 4 -11.15 3.06 14.56
CA GLU A 4 -11.43 3.04 13.12
C GLU A 4 -10.85 4.25 12.38
N ASP A 5 -10.95 5.44 12.97
CA ASP A 5 -10.45 6.70 12.41
C ASP A 5 -8.91 6.78 12.37
N GLU A 6 -8.22 5.86 13.08
CA GLU A 6 -6.76 5.78 13.14
C GLU A 6 -6.18 4.72 12.20
N LEU A 7 -7.01 3.97 11.46
CA LEU A 7 -6.57 2.91 10.57
C LEU A 7 -5.89 3.48 9.32
N LEU A 8 -4.69 2.98 9.02
CA LEU A 8 -3.96 3.35 7.82
C LEU A 8 -4.35 2.45 6.64
N PRO A 9 -4.63 3.03 5.47
CA PRO A 9 -4.77 2.26 4.24
C PRO A 9 -3.49 1.48 3.90
N ILE A 10 -3.60 0.17 3.67
CA ILE A 10 -2.47 -0.72 3.37
C ILE A 10 -1.66 -0.29 2.15
N ASN A 11 -2.32 0.31 1.14
CA ASN A 11 -1.64 0.83 -0.05
C ASN A 11 -0.59 1.92 0.29
N LEU A 12 -0.75 2.67 1.39
CA LEU A 12 0.26 3.63 1.83
C LEU A 12 1.58 2.95 2.18
N LEU A 13 1.55 1.71 2.71
CA LEU A 13 2.76 0.96 3.04
C LEU A 13 3.53 0.59 1.77
N GLN A 14 2.83 0.12 0.73
CA GLN A 14 3.39 -0.14 -0.59
C GLN A 14 4.03 1.13 -1.18
N HIS A 15 3.31 2.25 -1.14
CA HIS A 15 3.81 3.54 -1.63
C HIS A 15 5.02 4.01 -0.84
N TRP A 16 5.06 3.80 0.48
CA TRP A 16 6.21 4.16 1.30
C TRP A 16 7.46 3.41 0.89
N ARG A 17 7.35 2.09 0.68
CA ARG A 17 8.46 1.26 0.19
C ARG A 17 8.91 1.64 -1.21
N PHE A 18 7.97 1.94 -2.10
CA PHE A 18 8.30 2.38 -3.45
C PHE A 18 8.98 3.75 -3.44
N CYS A 19 8.34 4.75 -2.85
CA CYS A 19 8.85 6.11 -2.71
C CYS A 19 8.13 6.88 -1.58
N GLN A 20 8.88 7.22 -0.53
CA GLN A 20 8.37 8.01 0.61
C GLN A 20 7.72 9.33 0.18
N ARG A 21 8.28 10.01 -0.84
CA ARG A 21 7.68 11.24 -1.41
C ARG A 21 6.30 10.97 -2.01
N GLN A 22 6.14 9.86 -2.73
CA GLN A 22 4.85 9.46 -3.32
C GLN A 22 3.84 9.16 -2.22
N CYS A 23 4.23 8.40 -1.19
CA CYS A 23 3.38 8.16 -0.03
C CYS A 23 2.93 9.46 0.64
N GLY A 24 3.85 10.39 0.88
CA GLY A 24 3.53 11.68 1.48
C GLY A 24 2.58 12.52 0.61
N LEU A 25 2.76 12.55 -0.71
CA LEU A 25 1.82 13.24 -1.62
C LEU A 25 0.42 12.64 -1.58
N LEU A 26 0.31 11.31 -1.54
CA LEU A 26 -1.00 10.64 -1.51
C LEU A 26 -1.70 10.82 -0.16
N ALA A 27 -0.94 10.83 0.93
CA ALA A 27 -1.48 10.75 2.28
C ALA A 27 -1.69 12.12 2.94
N LEU A 28 -0.84 13.12 2.66
CA LEU A 28 -0.92 14.46 3.26
C LEU A 28 -1.70 15.45 2.40
N ASP A 29 -1.66 15.32 1.07
CA ASP A 29 -2.17 16.34 0.14
C ASP A 29 -3.65 16.13 -0.24
N ASN A 30 -4.44 15.55 0.67
CA ASN A 30 -5.89 15.29 0.54
C ASN A 30 -6.35 14.48 -0.69
N ILE A 31 -5.46 13.78 -1.38
CA ILE A 31 -5.85 12.92 -2.51
C ILE A 31 -6.65 11.68 -2.01
N TRP A 32 -6.68 11.40 -0.70
CA TRP A 32 -7.35 10.22 -0.13
C TRP A 32 -8.28 10.45 1.08
N GLN A 33 -8.37 11.67 1.66
CA GLN A 33 -9.18 11.86 2.88
C GLN A 33 -10.67 11.56 2.68
N ASP A 34 -11.20 11.64 1.45
CA ASP A 34 -12.63 11.43 1.19
C ASP A 34 -13.07 9.95 1.06
N ASN A 35 -12.13 9.00 0.88
CA ASN A 35 -12.50 7.59 0.57
C ASN A 35 -12.49 6.64 1.78
N VAL A 36 -11.74 6.95 2.85
CA VAL A 36 -11.53 6.01 3.98
C VAL A 36 -12.64 6.14 5.03
N LEU A 37 -13.11 7.35 5.31
CA LEU A 37 -14.09 7.62 6.37
C LEU A 37 -15.52 7.17 6.01
N THR A 38 -15.87 7.13 4.73
CA THR A 38 -17.26 6.88 4.31
C THR A 38 -17.65 5.39 4.29
N THR A 39 -16.68 4.47 4.44
CA THR A 39 -16.91 3.03 4.15
C THR A 39 -16.67 2.09 5.35
N SER A 40 -15.91 2.49 6.38
CA SER A 40 -15.52 1.56 7.46
C SER A 40 -16.67 1.21 8.43
N GLY A 41 -17.49 2.17 8.84
CA GLY A 41 -18.42 1.99 9.97
C GLY A 41 -19.65 1.09 9.72
N MET A 42 -20.02 0.81 8.47
CA MET A 42 -21.19 -0.04 8.16
C MET A 42 -20.83 -1.46 7.70
N LEU A 43 -19.60 -1.70 7.23
CA LEU A 43 -19.25 -2.94 6.54
C LEU A 43 -18.70 -4.04 7.42
N PHE A 44 -18.28 -3.74 8.66
CA PHE A 44 -17.77 -4.77 9.57
C PHE A 44 -18.86 -5.77 10.00
N HIS A 45 -20.13 -5.34 10.09
CA HIS A 45 -21.25 -6.21 10.45
C HIS A 45 -21.84 -6.99 9.27
N GLU A 46 -21.65 -6.55 8.02
CA GLU A 46 -22.19 -7.23 6.83
C GLU A 46 -21.24 -8.26 6.21
N VAL A 47 -19.91 -8.16 6.41
CA VAL A 47 -18.90 -8.96 5.66
C VAL A 47 -18.81 -10.44 6.08
N VAL A 48 -19.34 -10.81 7.25
CA VAL A 48 -19.58 -12.25 7.57
C VAL A 48 -20.66 -12.84 6.65
N HIS A 49 -21.39 -12.00 5.91
CA HIS A 49 -22.42 -12.40 4.96
C HIS A 49 -22.23 -11.72 3.59
N ARG A 50 -21.33 -12.32 2.77
CA ARG A 50 -21.23 -12.28 1.28
C ARG A 50 -20.36 -11.22 0.59
N PRO A 51 -19.16 -11.65 0.16
CA PRO A 51 -18.59 -11.36 -1.17
C PRO A 51 -18.61 -12.63 -2.05
N ASP A 52 -18.99 -12.54 -3.33
CA ASP A 52 -19.14 -13.64 -4.31
C ASP A 52 -18.38 -14.94 -3.95
N GLU A 53 -19.06 -15.81 -3.19
CA GLU A 53 -18.50 -17.06 -2.69
C GLU A 53 -18.63 -18.13 -3.76
N GLU A 54 -17.51 -18.51 -4.36
CA GLU A 54 -17.42 -19.72 -5.17
C GLU A 54 -16.91 -20.85 -4.27
N ARG A 55 -17.68 -21.95 -4.19
CA ARG A 55 -17.26 -23.21 -3.57
C ARG A 55 -16.91 -24.17 -4.70
N ASP A 56 -15.63 -24.48 -4.83
CA ASP A 56 -15.13 -25.53 -5.73
C ASP A 56 -14.36 -26.54 -4.89
N ASP A 57 -14.87 -27.77 -4.79
CA ASP A 57 -14.19 -28.91 -4.16
C ASP A 57 -13.52 -28.61 -2.79
N GLY A 58 -14.26 -28.00 -1.85
CA GLY A 58 -13.76 -27.69 -0.49
C GLY A 58 -12.98 -26.36 -0.36
N LEU A 59 -12.63 -25.72 -1.47
CA LEU A 59 -12.00 -24.41 -1.51
C LEU A 59 -13.05 -23.29 -1.53
N HIS A 60 -13.00 -22.42 -0.53
CA HIS A 60 -13.83 -21.23 -0.42
C HIS A 60 -13.04 -20.01 -0.94
N ILE A 61 -13.54 -19.38 -1.99
CA ILE A 61 -12.92 -18.19 -2.60
C ILE A 61 -13.74 -16.96 -2.27
N VAL A 62 -13.11 -15.98 -1.61
CA VAL A 62 -13.70 -14.68 -1.28
C VAL A 62 -13.01 -13.59 -2.08
N ARG A 63 -13.77 -12.76 -2.81
CA ARG A 63 -13.23 -11.68 -3.65
C ARG A 63 -13.48 -10.31 -3.04
N GLY A 64 -12.52 -9.39 -3.19
CA GLY A 64 -12.66 -8.01 -2.73
C GLY A 64 -12.93 -7.88 -1.23
N MET A 65 -12.34 -8.78 -0.43
CA MET A 65 -12.57 -8.84 1.01
C MET A 65 -12.00 -7.59 1.69
N ARG A 66 -12.86 -6.81 2.35
CA ARG A 66 -12.40 -5.73 3.23
C ARG A 66 -11.76 -6.34 4.48
N ILE A 67 -10.59 -5.85 4.83
CA ILE A 67 -9.78 -6.38 5.91
C ILE A 67 -9.27 -5.26 6.81
N ALA A 68 -9.15 -5.54 8.10
CA ALA A 68 -8.61 -4.58 9.06
C ALA A 68 -7.86 -5.30 10.18
N SER A 69 -6.87 -4.61 10.73
CA SER A 69 -6.19 -4.97 11.97
C SER A 69 -6.24 -3.77 12.90
N PHE A 70 -6.96 -3.88 14.01
CA PHE A 70 -6.96 -2.85 15.05
C PHE A 70 -5.72 -2.98 15.94
N ARG A 71 -5.07 -4.16 15.97
CA ARG A 71 -3.77 -4.34 16.62
C ARG A 71 -2.69 -3.49 15.95
N TYR A 72 -2.57 -3.56 14.62
CA TYR A 72 -1.55 -2.85 13.85
C TYR A 72 -2.04 -1.51 13.29
N GLY A 73 -3.35 -1.28 13.35
CA GLY A 73 -4.01 -0.07 12.89
C GLY A 73 -3.94 0.09 11.38
N ILE A 74 -4.25 -0.96 10.63
CA ILE A 74 -4.21 -0.95 9.17
C ILE A 74 -5.53 -1.47 8.61
N THR A 75 -5.92 -1.00 7.43
CA THR A 75 -7.15 -1.41 6.74
C THR A 75 -6.93 -1.44 5.23
N GLY A 76 -7.70 -2.27 4.53
CA GLY A 76 -7.61 -2.34 3.08
C GLY A 76 -8.54 -3.38 2.49
N ILE A 77 -8.22 -3.78 1.27
CA ILE A 77 -8.95 -4.79 0.51
C ILE A 77 -7.93 -5.86 0.10
N CYS A 78 -8.32 -7.13 0.21
CA CYS A 78 -7.64 -8.25 -0.42
C CYS A 78 -8.43 -8.66 -1.66
N ASP A 79 -7.75 -8.76 -2.81
CA ASP A 79 -8.43 -9.04 -4.08
C ASP A 79 -9.10 -10.42 -4.07
N VAL A 80 -8.37 -11.45 -3.59
CA VAL A 80 -8.87 -12.80 -3.39
C VAL A 80 -8.31 -13.37 -2.09
N VAL A 81 -9.16 -14.06 -1.32
CA VAL A 81 -8.76 -14.91 -0.20
C VAL A 81 -9.25 -16.32 -0.49
N GLU A 82 -8.31 -17.25 -0.62
CA GLU A 82 -8.60 -18.68 -0.67
C GLU A 82 -8.62 -19.22 0.78
N ILE A 83 -9.69 -19.93 1.14
CA ILE A 83 -9.85 -20.58 2.45
C ILE A 83 -10.13 -22.06 2.18
N ASP A 84 -9.21 -22.92 2.61
CA ASP A 84 -9.34 -24.37 2.54
C ASP A 84 -9.65 -24.91 3.94
N ASP A 85 -10.84 -25.48 4.08
CA ASP A 85 -11.38 -26.03 5.33
C ASP A 85 -11.37 -27.58 5.36
N ASP A 86 -10.88 -28.26 4.31
CA ASP A 86 -11.09 -29.70 4.09
C ASP A 86 -10.31 -30.62 5.05
N SER A 87 -9.29 -30.10 5.74
CA SER A 87 -8.35 -30.94 6.52
C SER A 87 -8.36 -30.71 8.04
N GLY A 88 -9.31 -29.92 8.56
CA GLY A 88 -9.33 -29.52 9.98
C GLY A 88 -8.19 -28.57 10.37
N ASN A 89 -7.40 -28.12 9.40
CA ASN A 89 -6.39 -27.08 9.54
C ASN A 89 -6.70 -26.00 8.51
N ARG A 90 -7.41 -24.96 8.94
CA ARG A 90 -7.87 -23.87 8.09
C ARG A 90 -6.69 -23.17 7.44
N ASN A 91 -6.51 -23.36 6.14
CA ASN A 91 -5.43 -22.73 5.39
C ASN A 91 -6.00 -21.50 4.66
N ILE A 92 -5.48 -20.32 5.02
CA ILE A 92 -5.90 -19.04 4.44
C ILE A 92 -4.77 -18.50 3.58
N LEU A 93 -5.08 -18.17 2.33
CA LEU A 93 -4.10 -17.72 1.37
C LEU A 93 -4.57 -16.43 0.66
N PRO A 94 -4.06 -15.25 1.06
CA PRO A 94 -4.33 -14.01 0.36
C PRO A 94 -3.64 -14.00 -1.01
N ILE A 95 -4.36 -13.51 -2.01
CA ILE A 95 -3.90 -13.39 -3.39
C ILE A 95 -4.16 -11.99 -3.90
N GLU A 96 -3.08 -11.36 -4.36
CA GLU A 96 -3.10 -10.02 -4.95
C GLU A 96 -2.92 -10.13 -6.47
N TYR A 97 -3.81 -9.49 -7.24
CA TYR A 97 -3.73 -9.48 -8.70
C TYR A 97 -2.76 -8.40 -9.18
N LYS A 98 -1.84 -8.78 -10.07
CA LYS A 98 -0.91 -7.86 -10.70
C LYS A 98 -1.05 -7.93 -12.23
N VAL A 99 -1.27 -6.77 -12.86
CA VAL A 99 -1.36 -6.63 -14.32
C VAL A 99 0.04 -6.64 -14.98
N GLY A 100 1.05 -6.16 -14.25
CA GLY A 100 2.42 -5.98 -14.73
C GLY A 100 3.31 -7.22 -14.60
N ALA A 101 4.62 -7.03 -14.76
CA ALA A 101 5.62 -8.03 -14.36
C ALA A 101 5.98 -7.82 -12.88
N PRO A 102 6.59 -8.82 -12.21
CA PRO A 102 7.10 -8.65 -10.86
C PRO A 102 8.01 -7.42 -10.74
N LYS A 103 7.80 -6.62 -9.69
CA LYS A 103 8.70 -5.52 -9.36
C LYS A 103 10.01 -6.07 -8.79
N ARG A 104 11.08 -5.29 -8.89
CA ARG A 104 12.39 -5.62 -8.30
C ARG A 104 12.49 -5.26 -6.82
N ASP A 105 11.61 -4.39 -6.33
CA ASP A 105 11.55 -3.99 -4.93
C ASP A 105 10.52 -4.81 -4.16
N ARG A 106 10.63 -4.81 -2.82
CA ARG A 106 9.72 -5.51 -1.91
C ARG A 106 8.44 -4.72 -1.61
N SER A 107 8.07 -3.73 -2.43
CA SER A 107 6.92 -2.88 -2.13
C SER A 107 5.61 -3.65 -2.13
N ASP A 108 5.43 -4.54 -3.12
CA ASP A 108 4.26 -5.41 -3.22
C ASP A 108 4.25 -6.46 -2.09
N ASP A 109 5.42 -6.99 -1.69
CA ASP A 109 5.55 -7.97 -0.60
C ASP A 109 5.06 -7.39 0.74
N VAL A 110 5.43 -6.15 1.05
CA VAL A 110 4.98 -5.45 2.27
C VAL A 110 3.46 -5.25 2.26
N GLN A 111 2.87 -4.94 1.11
CA GLN A 111 1.41 -4.84 0.96
C GLN A 111 0.74 -6.18 1.27
N LEU A 112 1.24 -7.25 0.67
CA LEU A 112 0.71 -8.61 0.84
C LEU A 112 0.86 -9.11 2.29
N CYS A 113 2.00 -8.83 2.92
CA CYS A 113 2.21 -9.14 4.32
C CYS A 113 1.26 -8.38 5.23
N ALA A 114 1.00 -7.09 4.96
CA ALA A 114 0.04 -6.30 5.72
C ALA A 114 -1.40 -6.85 5.57
N GLN A 115 -1.79 -7.31 4.37
CA GLN A 115 -3.07 -7.99 4.16
C GLN A 115 -3.17 -9.27 5.01
N ALA A 116 -2.11 -10.08 5.04
CA ALA A 116 -2.05 -11.27 5.87
C ALA A 116 -2.17 -10.96 7.36
N LEU A 117 -1.48 -9.93 7.87
CA LEU A 117 -1.60 -9.51 9.28
C LEU A 117 -3.04 -9.14 9.66
N CYS A 118 -3.80 -8.51 8.77
CA CYS A 118 -5.23 -8.25 9.00
C CYS A 118 -6.04 -9.55 9.04
N LEU A 119 -5.84 -10.44 8.08
CA LEU A 119 -6.55 -11.72 8.03
C LEU A 119 -6.24 -12.60 9.24
N GLU A 120 -5.00 -12.61 9.72
CA GLU A 120 -4.59 -13.28 10.95
C GLU A 120 -5.38 -12.79 12.17
N GLU A 121 -5.55 -11.47 12.32
CA GLU A 121 -6.36 -10.89 13.41
C GLU A 121 -7.85 -11.20 13.25
N MET A 122 -8.37 -11.11 12.02
CA MET A 122 -9.80 -11.31 11.75
C MET A 122 -10.24 -12.78 11.89
N MET A 123 -9.36 -13.72 11.57
CA MET A 123 -9.68 -15.14 11.48
C MET A 123 -9.02 -15.98 12.58
N ASP A 124 -8.30 -15.34 13.51
CA ASP A 124 -7.54 -15.97 14.59
C ASP A 124 -6.66 -17.12 14.10
N CYS A 125 -5.81 -16.82 13.11
CA CYS A 125 -4.98 -17.82 12.44
C CYS A 125 -3.55 -17.31 12.21
N THR A 126 -2.70 -18.17 11.61
CA THR A 126 -1.35 -17.78 11.17
C THR A 126 -1.21 -18.08 9.67
N ILE A 127 -0.83 -17.07 8.91
CA ILE A 127 -0.67 -17.12 7.46
C ILE A 127 0.82 -17.02 7.14
N ARG A 128 1.39 -18.12 6.65
CA ARG A 128 2.83 -18.19 6.30
C ARG A 128 3.12 -17.81 4.87
N HIS A 129 2.11 -17.78 4.01
CA HIS A 129 2.28 -17.51 2.60
C HIS A 129 1.19 -16.59 2.08
N GLY A 130 1.57 -15.74 1.12
CA GLY A 130 0.64 -15.04 0.23
C GLY A 130 0.99 -15.37 -1.22
N ALA A 131 0.19 -14.93 -2.18
CA ALA A 131 0.54 -15.08 -3.59
C ALA A 131 0.26 -13.84 -4.42
N PHE A 132 1.10 -13.63 -5.44
CA PHE A 132 0.77 -12.75 -6.55
C PHE A 132 0.23 -13.55 -7.73
N PHE A 133 -0.87 -13.09 -8.31
CA PHE A 133 -1.40 -13.63 -9.55
C PHE A 133 -1.13 -12.65 -10.70
N TYR A 134 -0.26 -13.03 -11.63
CA TYR A 134 0.08 -12.19 -12.78
C TYR A 134 -0.82 -12.48 -13.97
N GLY A 135 -1.76 -11.57 -14.25
CA GLY A 135 -2.79 -11.79 -15.28
C GLY A 135 -2.25 -12.03 -16.69
N LYS A 136 -1.13 -11.37 -17.05
CA LYS A 136 -0.50 -11.53 -18.38
C LYS A 136 0.15 -12.90 -18.59
N THR A 137 0.73 -13.48 -17.54
CA THR A 137 1.44 -14.76 -17.62
C THR A 137 0.60 -15.92 -17.10
N ARG A 138 -0.54 -15.64 -16.46
CA ARG A 138 -1.40 -16.59 -15.72
C ARG A 138 -0.60 -17.43 -14.71
N ARG A 139 0.44 -16.83 -14.12
CA ARG A 139 1.31 -17.50 -13.15
C ARG A 139 1.05 -16.98 -11.74
N ARG A 140 0.95 -17.92 -10.81
CA ARG A 140 0.97 -17.69 -9.37
C ARG A 140 2.43 -17.66 -8.90
N LEU A 141 2.80 -16.63 -8.15
CA LEU A 141 4.06 -16.54 -7.45
C LEU A 141 3.79 -16.58 -5.95
N LEU A 142 4.19 -17.66 -5.29
CA LEU A 142 4.06 -17.80 -3.85
C LEU A 142 5.15 -16.97 -3.15
N ILE A 143 4.76 -16.24 -2.12
CA ILE A 143 5.63 -15.39 -1.31
C ILE A 143 5.57 -15.89 0.12
N GLU A 144 6.73 -16.19 0.70
CA GLU A 144 6.87 -16.53 2.11
C GLU A 144 6.76 -15.25 2.97
N LEU A 145 5.91 -15.29 3.98
CA LEU A 145 5.69 -14.20 4.93
C LEU A 145 6.56 -14.41 6.17
N ASP A 146 7.87 -14.40 5.94
CA ASP A 146 8.89 -14.64 6.95
C ASP A 146 8.97 -13.50 7.98
N ASP A 147 9.71 -13.76 9.07
CA ASP A 147 9.88 -12.79 10.16
C ASP A 147 10.56 -11.49 9.68
N ALA A 148 11.41 -11.56 8.65
CA ALA A 148 12.08 -10.39 8.10
C ALA A 148 11.10 -9.48 7.35
N LEU A 149 10.20 -10.04 6.53
CA LEU A 149 9.15 -9.29 5.84
C LEU A 149 8.13 -8.73 6.82
N ARG A 150 7.79 -9.50 7.87
CA ARG A 150 6.91 -9.03 8.96
C ARG A 150 7.53 -7.86 9.68
N ALA A 151 8.80 -7.94 10.06
CA ALA A 151 9.53 -6.84 10.69
C ALA A 151 9.56 -5.60 9.78
N GLU A 152 9.92 -5.75 8.49
CA GLU A 152 9.92 -4.66 7.52
C GLU A 152 8.53 -4.02 7.35
N THR A 153 7.47 -4.83 7.39
CA THR A 153 6.08 -4.36 7.31
C THR A 153 5.71 -3.54 8.54
N LEU A 154 6.03 -4.01 9.75
CA LEU A 154 5.77 -3.29 11.00
C LEU A 154 6.57 -1.99 11.10
N GLU A 155 7.84 -2.00 10.68
CA GLU A 155 8.66 -0.78 10.58
C GLU A 155 8.06 0.22 9.59
N THR A 156 7.52 -0.27 8.47
CA THR A 156 6.87 0.57 7.46
C THR A 156 5.59 1.20 8.00
N ILE A 157 4.77 0.45 8.74
CA ILE A 157 3.60 0.98 9.42
C ILE A 157 4.00 2.12 10.38
N ALA A 158 5.01 1.89 11.21
CA ALA A 158 5.52 2.89 12.14
C ALA A 158 6.03 4.15 11.41
N ALA A 159 6.79 3.98 10.32
CA ALA A 159 7.34 5.09 9.54
C ALA A 159 6.27 5.92 8.84
N VAL A 160 5.24 5.28 8.25
CA VAL A 160 4.11 5.98 7.64
C VAL A 160 3.33 6.78 8.69
N ARG A 161 3.07 6.19 9.87
CA ARG A 161 2.44 6.91 10.99
C ARG A 161 3.26 8.12 11.42
N ALA A 162 4.56 7.95 11.61
CA ALA A 162 5.45 9.05 12.01
C ALA A 162 5.43 10.19 10.97
N MET A 163 5.45 9.86 9.68
CA MET A 163 5.33 10.86 8.62
C MET A 163 4.00 11.61 8.70
N LEU A 164 2.87 10.90 8.84
CA LEU A 164 1.55 11.51 8.97
C LEU A 164 1.44 12.43 10.20
N GLN A 165 1.95 11.98 11.36
CA GLN A 165 1.97 12.78 12.59
C GLN A 165 2.84 14.02 12.47
N SER A 166 3.97 13.92 11.75
CA SER A 166 4.86 15.06 11.55
C SER A 166 4.28 16.11 10.59
N GLY A 167 3.37 15.71 9.69
CA GLY A 167 2.92 16.52 8.56
C GLY A 167 4.05 16.89 7.59
N GLN A 168 5.25 16.35 7.76
CA GLN A 168 6.42 16.69 6.96
C GLN A 168 6.47 15.81 5.73
N LEU A 169 6.38 16.47 4.59
CA LEU A 169 6.48 15.83 3.30
C LEU A 169 7.93 15.40 3.04
N PRO A 170 8.20 14.09 2.80
CA PRO A 170 9.56 13.63 2.52
C PRO A 170 10.17 14.40 1.33
N PRO A 171 11.50 14.57 1.24
CA PRO A 171 12.12 15.33 0.16
C PRO A 171 12.00 14.60 -1.19
N ALA A 172 11.87 15.36 -2.28
CA ALA A 172 11.89 14.78 -3.62
C ALA A 172 13.33 14.39 -4.00
N ARG A 173 13.52 13.14 -4.44
CA ARG A 173 14.79 12.64 -4.98
C ARG A 173 14.50 11.91 -6.27
N TYR A 174 15.17 12.33 -7.36
CA TYR A 174 15.00 11.64 -8.63
C TYR A 174 15.77 10.32 -8.63
N GLU A 175 15.08 9.24 -8.97
CA GLU A 175 15.59 7.88 -9.09
C GLU A 175 15.08 7.24 -10.40
N PRO A 176 15.70 6.17 -10.93
CA PRO A 176 15.21 5.51 -12.14
C PRO A 176 13.75 5.05 -12.06
N LYS A 177 13.29 4.60 -10.87
CA LYS A 177 11.90 4.20 -10.61
C LYS A 177 10.88 5.36 -10.75
N CYS A 178 11.35 6.61 -10.73
CA CYS A 178 10.46 7.75 -10.94
C CYS A 178 9.80 7.73 -12.32
N LEU A 179 10.42 7.09 -13.33
CA LEU A 179 9.84 6.94 -14.67
C LEU A 179 8.58 6.08 -14.70
N SER A 180 8.40 5.20 -13.72
CA SER A 180 7.19 4.39 -13.53
C SER A 180 6.26 4.94 -12.45
N CYS A 181 6.56 6.11 -11.88
CA CYS A 181 5.76 6.72 -10.82
C CYS A 181 4.60 7.50 -11.44
N SER A 182 3.37 7.19 -11.04
CA SER A 182 2.16 7.90 -11.48
C SER A 182 2.13 9.38 -11.07
N LEU A 183 2.91 9.76 -10.06
CA LEU A 183 2.99 11.15 -9.57
C LEU A 183 4.23 11.89 -10.09
N LEU A 184 4.93 11.40 -11.13
CA LEU A 184 6.15 12.04 -11.64
C LEU A 184 5.89 13.50 -12.04
N ASP A 185 4.81 13.75 -12.78
CA ASP A 185 4.47 15.09 -13.31
C ASP A 185 4.03 16.07 -12.24
N LEU A 186 3.45 15.56 -11.14
CA LEU A 186 3.09 16.35 -9.96
C LEU A 186 4.31 16.61 -9.06
N CYS A 187 5.12 15.58 -8.82
CA CYS A 187 6.28 15.64 -7.93
C CYS A 187 7.42 16.48 -8.52
N GLN A 188 7.63 16.39 -9.84
CA GLN A 188 8.70 17.07 -10.60
C GLN A 188 10.06 17.09 -9.88
N PRO A 189 10.62 15.92 -9.50
CA PRO A 189 11.83 15.85 -8.69
C PRO A 189 13.08 16.48 -9.37
N LYS A 190 13.07 16.63 -10.70
CA LYS A 190 14.14 17.33 -11.45
C LYS A 190 13.99 18.86 -11.46
N ALA A 191 12.77 19.38 -11.27
CA ALA A 191 12.48 20.81 -11.26
C ALA A 191 12.71 21.45 -9.88
N GLN A 192 12.62 20.66 -8.80
CA GLN A 192 12.89 21.09 -7.42
C GLN A 192 14.38 21.34 -7.11
N ASN A 193 15.20 21.65 -8.12
CA ASN A 193 16.56 22.11 -7.90
C ASN A 193 16.52 23.57 -7.43
N THR A 194 16.48 23.77 -6.11
CA THR A 194 16.35 25.08 -5.45
C THR A 194 17.35 26.09 -6.00
N LYS A 195 18.60 25.68 -6.30
CA LYS A 195 19.61 26.56 -6.88
C LYS A 195 19.25 27.08 -8.27
N ARG A 196 18.58 26.26 -9.09
CA ARG A 196 18.13 26.67 -10.43
C ARG A 196 16.94 27.61 -10.34
N LEU A 197 16.02 27.36 -9.38
CA LEU A 197 14.89 28.25 -9.12
C LEU A 197 15.37 29.60 -8.55
N GLU A 198 16.27 29.59 -7.56
CA GLU A 198 16.90 30.79 -6.99
C GLU A 198 17.61 31.61 -8.06
N ARG A 199 18.39 30.96 -8.96
CA ARG A 199 19.03 31.63 -10.09
C ARG A 199 18.01 32.21 -11.06
N TYR A 200 16.97 31.46 -11.41
CA TYR A 200 15.90 31.94 -12.30
C TYR A 200 15.13 33.12 -11.69
N MET A 201 14.79 33.05 -10.40
CA MET A 201 14.17 34.15 -9.67
C MET A 201 15.10 35.37 -9.61
N HIS A 202 16.39 35.17 -9.34
CA HIS A 202 17.38 36.25 -9.36
C HIS A 202 17.48 36.91 -10.73
N GLU A 203 17.52 36.14 -11.82
CA GLU A 203 17.56 36.66 -13.20
C GLU A 203 16.26 37.39 -13.58
N LEU A 204 15.10 36.94 -13.10
CA LEU A 204 13.81 37.61 -13.32
C LEU A 204 13.71 38.96 -12.60
N TYR A 205 14.19 39.06 -11.36
CA TYR A 205 14.11 40.28 -10.55
C TYR A 205 15.32 41.21 -10.72
N ASN A 206 16.45 40.71 -11.21
CA ASN A 206 17.64 41.47 -11.56
C ASN A 206 18.06 41.13 -13.01
N PRO A 207 17.27 41.53 -14.01
CA PRO A 207 17.63 41.30 -15.40
C PRO A 207 18.99 41.98 -15.70
N PRO A 208 19.89 41.33 -16.44
CA PRO A 208 21.13 41.96 -16.86
C PRO A 208 20.79 43.23 -17.64
N SER A 209 21.44 44.34 -17.28
CA SER A 209 21.29 45.60 -18.02
C SER A 209 21.57 45.34 -19.49
N GLU A 210 20.60 45.60 -20.37
CA GLU A 210 20.77 45.52 -21.81
C GLU A 210 22.03 46.31 -22.19
N GLY A 211 23.08 45.59 -22.59
CA GLY A 211 24.34 46.18 -23.00
C GLY A 211 24.11 47.04 -24.24
N LYS A 212 24.51 48.32 -24.16
CA LYS A 212 24.74 49.18 -25.32
C LYS A 212 25.95 48.70 -26.12
#